data_AF-A0A935RY26-F1
#
_entry.id   AF-A0A935RY26-F1
#
_cell.length_a   1.000
_cell.length_b   1.000
_cell.length_c   1.000
_cell.angle_alpha   90.00
_cell.angle_beta   90.00
_cell.angle_gamma   90.00
#
_symmetry.space_group_name_H-M   'P 1'
#
loop_
_entity.id
_entity.type
_entity.pdbx_description
1 polymer ?
#
loop_
_entity_poly.entity_id
_entity_poly.type
_entity_poly.pdbx_seq_one_letter_code
_entity_poly.pdbx_strand_id
1 'polypeptide(L)'
;MEENTYSPGIMKTLIMNGLNGIDSKKMMVYLGIYQASLSESVKLLGEAELLLENESYERAYFLGFASLEEISKSQMAADVFTGIMKEEDFQKDYTKHNKKISRVEWIKIDGNSLPQFTGDGIEIMNFDFSKKLKSMYVDSDFDLKKLSTPSESVSKSDAENIIKAVKVGLSRIYEVTIENGEQIGTKGFMK
;
A
#
# COMPACT_ATOMS: atom_id res chain seq x y z
N MET A 1 -17.96 26.89 -6.98
CA MET A 1 -17.13 25.84 -7.59
C MET A 1 -15.83 25.87 -6.82
N GLU A 2 -15.59 24.93 -5.92
CA GLU A 2 -14.27 24.81 -5.31
C GLU A 2 -13.28 24.47 -6.41
N GLU A 3 -12.27 25.30 -6.60
CA GLU A 3 -11.11 24.93 -7.40
C GLU A 3 -10.50 23.71 -6.71
N ASN A 4 -10.75 22.52 -7.25
CA ASN A 4 -10.01 21.33 -6.86
C ASN A 4 -8.55 21.53 -7.28
N THR A 5 -7.76 22.12 -6.38
CA THR A 5 -6.32 22.21 -6.52
C THR A 5 -5.75 20.81 -6.36
N TYR A 6 -5.32 20.23 -7.49
CA TYR A 6 -4.59 18.98 -7.49
C TYR A 6 -3.29 19.12 -6.70
N SER A 7 -2.85 18.03 -6.05
CA SER A 7 -1.56 18.01 -5.38
C SER A 7 -0.41 18.22 -6.37
N PRO A 8 0.78 18.69 -5.91
CA PRO A 8 1.92 18.96 -6.79
C PRO A 8 2.25 17.80 -7.73
N GLY A 9 2.33 16.57 -7.22
CA GLY A 9 2.64 15.40 -8.03
C GLY A 9 1.55 15.01 -9.04
N ILE A 10 0.27 15.21 -8.72
CA ILE A 10 -0.83 15.03 -9.68
C ILE A 10 -0.74 16.08 -10.79
N MET A 11 -0.48 17.34 -10.42
CA MET A 11 -0.32 18.43 -11.38
C MET A 11 0.85 18.19 -12.34
N LYS A 12 2.03 17.79 -11.80
CA LYS A 12 3.18 17.42 -12.61
C LYS A 12 2.85 16.26 -13.55
N THR A 13 2.11 15.25 -13.08
CA THR A 13 1.71 14.11 -13.90
C THR A 13 0.79 14.51 -15.05
N LEU A 14 -0.20 15.38 -14.78
CA LEU A 14 -1.11 15.89 -15.82
C LEU A 14 -0.34 16.65 -16.92
N ILE A 15 0.61 17.50 -16.52
CA ILE A 15 1.47 18.25 -17.46
C ILE A 15 2.30 17.26 -18.30
N MET A 16 2.97 16.32 -17.67
CA MET A 16 3.82 15.34 -18.34
C MET A 16 3.02 14.43 -19.29
N ASN A 17 1.81 14.03 -18.91
CA ASN A 17 0.92 13.30 -19.81
C ASN A 17 0.58 14.10 -21.06
N GLY A 18 0.26 15.40 -20.91
CA GLY A 18 0.01 16.29 -22.03
C GLY A 18 1.21 16.40 -22.97
N LEU A 19 2.42 16.54 -22.41
CA LEU A 19 3.66 16.57 -23.20
C LEU A 19 3.95 15.26 -23.93
N ASN A 20 3.57 14.13 -23.33
CA ASN A 20 3.79 12.79 -23.90
C ASN A 20 2.64 12.30 -24.79
N GLY A 21 1.62 13.13 -25.06
CA GLY A 21 0.46 12.76 -25.87
C GLY A 21 -0.47 11.73 -25.22
N ILE A 22 -0.42 11.58 -23.90
CA ILE A 22 -1.33 10.72 -23.13
C ILE A 22 -2.63 11.49 -22.89
N ASP A 23 -3.77 10.91 -23.30
CA ASP A 23 -5.09 11.47 -23.08
C ASP A 23 -5.53 11.26 -21.62
N SER A 24 -5.14 12.17 -20.74
CA SER A 24 -5.50 12.13 -19.32
C SER A 24 -7.00 12.06 -19.06
N LYS A 25 -7.86 12.57 -19.97
CA LYS A 25 -9.31 12.51 -19.78
C LYS A 25 -9.83 11.08 -19.81
N LYS A 26 -9.27 10.24 -20.70
CA LYS A 26 -9.60 8.81 -20.76
C LYS A 26 -9.10 8.03 -19.56
N MET A 27 -8.03 8.52 -18.92
CA MET A 27 -7.39 7.84 -17.79
C MET A 27 -7.87 8.35 -16.42
N MET A 28 -8.80 9.30 -16.34
CA MET A 28 -9.25 9.90 -15.07
C MET A 28 -9.77 8.88 -14.05
N VAL A 29 -10.33 7.75 -14.49
CA VAL A 29 -10.76 6.67 -13.58
C VAL A 29 -9.59 6.13 -12.75
N TYR A 30 -8.40 6.03 -13.34
CA TYR A 30 -7.19 5.55 -12.67
C TYR A 30 -6.65 6.56 -11.66
N LEU A 31 -6.74 7.86 -11.96
CA LEU A 31 -6.47 8.90 -10.97
C LEU A 31 -7.44 8.83 -9.80
N GLY A 32 -8.73 8.57 -10.07
CA GLY A 32 -9.75 8.35 -9.04
C GLY A 32 -9.43 7.14 -8.15
N ILE A 33 -9.03 6.01 -8.74
CA ILE A 33 -8.59 4.81 -7.99
C ILE A 33 -7.35 5.14 -7.14
N TYR A 34 -6.36 5.82 -7.70
CA TYR A 34 -5.15 6.25 -6.98
C TYR A 34 -5.49 7.01 -5.70
N GLN A 35 -6.37 8.03 -5.80
CA GLN A 35 -6.74 8.87 -4.67
C GLN A 35 -7.62 8.11 -3.66
N ALA A 36 -8.62 7.36 -4.14
CA ALA A 36 -9.54 6.62 -3.29
C ALA A 36 -8.81 5.54 -2.48
N SER A 37 -7.92 4.77 -3.11
CA SER A 37 -7.14 3.73 -2.43
C SER A 37 -6.14 4.32 -1.41
N LEU A 38 -5.50 5.46 -1.70
CA LEU A 38 -4.65 6.11 -0.66
C LEU A 38 -5.48 6.60 0.53
N SER A 39 -6.62 7.23 0.26
CA SER A 39 -7.52 7.67 1.33
C SER A 39 -7.98 6.49 2.19
N GLU A 40 -8.31 5.36 1.56
CA GLU A 40 -8.73 4.16 2.27
C GLU A 40 -7.58 3.51 3.06
N SER A 41 -6.38 3.48 2.50
CA SER A 41 -5.17 3.03 3.22
C SER A 41 -4.93 3.80 4.52
N VAL A 42 -5.12 5.13 4.50
CA VAL A 42 -4.99 5.97 5.71
C VAL A 42 -6.03 5.61 6.77
N LYS A 43 -7.29 5.37 6.39
CA LYS A 43 -8.34 4.96 7.33
C LYS A 43 -8.04 3.58 7.94
N LEU A 44 -7.67 2.62 7.09
CA LEU A 44 -7.31 1.27 7.53
C LEU A 44 -6.11 1.27 8.46
N LEU A 45 -5.13 2.16 8.25
CA LEU A 45 -4.01 2.36 9.17
C LEU A 45 -4.51 2.83 10.53
N GLY A 46 -5.35 3.87 10.57
CA GLY A 46 -5.89 4.38 11.83
C GLY A 46 -6.68 3.32 12.62
N GLU A 47 -7.48 2.51 11.94
CA GLU A 47 -8.17 1.38 12.58
C GLU A 47 -7.20 0.29 13.06
N ALA A 48 -6.15 -0.01 12.28
CA ALA A 48 -5.13 -0.98 12.67
C ALA A 48 -4.35 -0.53 13.92
N GLU A 49 -4.03 0.76 14.03
CA GLU A 49 -3.36 1.35 15.20
C GLU A 49 -4.23 1.23 16.46
N LEU A 50 -5.52 1.57 16.36
CA LEU A 50 -6.46 1.42 17.46
C LEU A 50 -6.55 -0.04 17.94
N LEU A 51 -6.55 -1.00 17.03
CA LEU A 51 -6.57 -2.42 17.37
C LEU A 51 -5.25 -2.88 18.01
N LEU A 52 -4.11 -2.36 17.56
CA LEU A 52 -2.80 -2.63 18.16
C LEU A 52 -2.74 -2.13 19.61
N GLU A 53 -3.23 -0.90 19.86
CA GLU A 53 -3.32 -0.31 21.19
C GLU A 53 -4.21 -1.11 22.14
N ASN A 54 -5.26 -1.74 21.61
CA ASN A 54 -6.18 -2.60 22.35
C ASN A 54 -5.78 -4.09 22.34
N GLU A 55 -4.51 -4.39 22.05
CA GLU A 55 -3.93 -5.74 22.06
C GLU A 55 -4.61 -6.76 21.13
N SER A 56 -5.38 -6.28 20.14
CA SER A 56 -6.06 -7.09 19.12
C SER A 56 -5.15 -7.29 17.90
N TYR A 57 -3.99 -7.92 18.11
CA TYR A 57 -2.88 -7.97 17.15
C TYR A 57 -3.23 -8.63 15.82
N GLU A 58 -4.07 -9.64 15.81
CA GLU A 58 -4.49 -10.38 14.61
C GLU A 58 -5.35 -9.49 13.70
N ARG A 59 -6.20 -8.67 14.32
CA ARG A 59 -7.06 -7.71 13.61
C ARG A 59 -6.27 -6.48 13.16
N ALA A 60 -5.36 -5.99 14.00
CA ALA A 60 -4.40 -4.97 13.62
C ALA A 60 -3.57 -5.41 12.41
N TYR A 61 -3.07 -6.65 12.43
CA TYR A 61 -2.32 -7.22 11.31
C TYR A 61 -3.16 -7.30 10.04
N PHE A 62 -4.40 -7.78 10.15
CA PHE A 62 -5.31 -7.88 9.02
C PHE A 62 -5.53 -6.53 8.33
N LEU A 63 -5.86 -5.49 9.11
CA LEU A 63 -6.12 -4.15 8.58
C LEU A 63 -4.84 -3.48 8.08
N GLY A 64 -3.71 -3.67 8.75
CA GLY A 64 -2.41 -3.22 8.25
C GLY A 64 -2.07 -3.83 6.88
N PHE A 65 -2.29 -5.14 6.71
CA PHE A 65 -2.07 -5.80 5.44
C PHE A 65 -3.07 -5.33 4.36
N ALA A 66 -4.34 -5.13 4.72
CA ALA A 66 -5.33 -4.57 3.80
C ALA A 66 -4.94 -3.15 3.35
N SER A 67 -4.43 -2.32 4.27
CA SER A 67 -3.91 -1.00 3.96
C SER A 67 -2.73 -1.06 2.98
N LEU A 68 -1.80 -2.01 3.18
CA LEU A 68 -0.69 -2.25 2.25
C LEU A 68 -1.17 -2.65 0.84
N GLU A 69 -2.25 -3.44 0.74
CA GLU A 69 -2.86 -3.75 -0.55
C GLU A 69 -3.50 -2.52 -1.22
N GLU A 70 -4.09 -1.60 -0.45
CA GLU A 70 -4.61 -0.34 -0.98
C GLU A 70 -3.49 0.59 -1.47
N ILE A 71 -2.36 0.66 -0.75
CA ILE A 71 -1.15 1.35 -1.26
C ILE A 71 -0.73 0.77 -2.61
N SER A 72 -0.67 -0.56 -2.70
CA SER A 72 -0.30 -1.24 -3.95
C SER A 72 -1.26 -0.91 -5.10
N LYS A 73 -2.58 -1.00 -4.86
CA LYS A 73 -3.61 -0.65 -5.85
C LYS A 73 -3.47 0.79 -6.32
N SER A 74 -3.21 1.70 -5.38
CA SER A 74 -2.98 3.10 -5.68
C SER A 74 -1.80 3.28 -6.63
N GLN A 75 -0.64 2.70 -6.30
CA GLN A 75 0.56 2.82 -7.14
C GLN A 75 0.36 2.21 -8.53
N MET A 76 -0.31 1.05 -8.62
CA MET A 76 -0.65 0.44 -9.91
C MET A 76 -1.57 1.32 -10.76
N ALA A 77 -2.58 1.95 -10.15
CA ALA A 77 -3.47 2.86 -10.86
C ALA A 77 -2.73 4.12 -11.34
N ALA A 78 -1.83 4.66 -10.52
CA ALA A 78 -0.96 5.76 -10.94
C ALA A 78 -0.03 5.37 -12.09
N ASP A 79 0.48 4.14 -12.12
CA ASP A 79 1.30 3.64 -13.23
C ASP A 79 0.50 3.55 -14.54
N VAL A 80 -0.79 3.18 -14.49
CA VAL A 80 -1.66 3.26 -15.67
C VAL A 80 -1.88 4.72 -16.08
N PHE A 81 -2.17 5.58 -15.11
CA PHE A 81 -2.43 7.00 -15.36
C PHE A 81 -1.22 7.73 -15.97
N THR A 82 0.00 7.36 -15.59
CA THR A 82 1.27 7.91 -16.11
C THR A 82 1.75 7.24 -17.41
N GLY A 83 1.06 6.19 -17.86
CA GLY A 83 1.45 5.40 -19.03
C GLY A 83 2.63 4.45 -18.81
N ILE A 84 3.06 4.22 -17.55
CA ILE A 84 4.06 3.18 -17.22
C ILE A 84 3.46 1.78 -17.42
N MET A 85 2.20 1.59 -17.01
CA MET A 85 1.49 0.31 -17.05
C MET A 85 0.35 0.37 -18.06
N LYS A 86 0.12 -0.73 -18.76
CA LYS A 86 -1.05 -0.86 -19.63
C LYS A 86 -2.28 -1.24 -18.83
N GLU A 87 -3.45 -0.80 -19.29
CA GLU A 87 -4.74 -1.12 -18.66
C GLU A 87 -5.00 -2.64 -18.59
N GLU A 88 -4.62 -3.39 -19.63
CA GLU A 88 -4.83 -4.85 -19.63
C GLU A 88 -3.97 -5.55 -18.56
N ASP A 89 -2.74 -5.07 -18.36
CA ASP A 89 -1.84 -5.57 -17.33
C ASP A 89 -2.35 -5.22 -15.93
N PHE A 90 -2.87 -4.00 -15.77
CA PHE A 90 -3.55 -3.60 -14.54
C PHE A 90 -4.72 -4.51 -14.21
N GLN A 91 -5.66 -4.73 -15.13
CA GLN A 91 -6.84 -5.58 -14.89
C GLN A 91 -6.44 -7.03 -14.53
N LYS A 92 -5.38 -7.55 -15.15
CA LYS A 92 -4.85 -8.89 -14.88
C LYS A 92 -4.17 -9.02 -13.53
N ASP A 93 -3.41 -8.01 -13.11
CA ASP A 93 -2.62 -8.05 -11.87
C ASP A 93 -3.41 -7.55 -10.65
N TYR A 94 -4.39 -6.66 -10.85
CA TYR A 94 -5.22 -6.05 -9.80
C TYR A 94 -5.97 -7.09 -8.96
N THR A 95 -6.36 -8.21 -9.56
CA THR A 95 -7.08 -9.31 -8.88
C THR A 95 -6.16 -10.29 -8.17
N LYS A 96 -4.83 -10.18 -8.31
CA LYS A 96 -3.86 -11.15 -7.80
C LYS A 96 -3.11 -10.60 -6.59
N HIS A 97 -3.42 -11.11 -5.40
CA HIS A 97 -2.81 -10.69 -4.14
C HIS A 97 -1.28 -10.69 -4.16
N ASN A 98 -0.65 -11.77 -4.63
CA ASN A 98 0.82 -11.87 -4.69
C ASN A 98 1.44 -10.82 -5.61
N LYS A 99 0.77 -10.46 -6.71
CA LYS A 99 1.26 -9.42 -7.63
C LYS A 99 1.16 -8.05 -7.01
N LYS A 100 0.07 -7.76 -6.29
CA LYS A 100 -0.08 -6.51 -5.55
C LYS A 100 1.03 -6.33 -4.51
N ILE A 101 1.33 -7.35 -3.73
CA ILE A 101 2.36 -7.25 -2.68
C ILE A 101 3.75 -7.01 -3.26
N SER A 102 4.09 -7.64 -4.39
CA SER A 102 5.38 -7.40 -5.05
C SER A 102 5.60 -5.93 -5.47
N ARG A 103 4.52 -5.18 -5.73
CA ARG A 103 4.59 -3.77 -6.14
C ARG A 103 4.99 -2.81 -5.03
N VAL A 104 4.93 -3.26 -3.78
CA VAL A 104 5.24 -2.46 -2.60
C VAL A 104 6.45 -3.00 -1.83
N GLU A 105 7.23 -3.90 -2.43
CA GLU A 105 8.47 -4.40 -1.81
C GLU A 105 9.51 -3.29 -1.55
N TRP A 106 9.45 -2.19 -2.29
CA TRP A 106 10.29 -1.02 -2.06
C TRP A 106 10.09 -0.42 -0.65
N ILE A 107 8.90 -0.56 -0.06
CA ILE A 107 8.61 -0.10 1.32
C ILE A 107 9.54 -0.77 2.32
N LYS A 108 9.79 -2.07 2.12
CA LYS A 108 10.70 -2.85 2.96
C LYS A 108 12.13 -2.32 2.84
N ILE A 109 12.57 -2.04 1.62
CA ILE A 109 13.91 -1.51 1.36
C ILE A 109 14.05 -0.14 2.03
N ASP A 110 13.14 0.78 1.74
CA ASP A 110 13.19 2.15 2.27
C ASP A 110 13.07 2.17 3.79
N GLY A 111 12.14 1.42 4.38
CA GLY A 111 11.91 1.42 5.83
C GLY A 111 13.02 0.75 6.65
N ASN A 112 13.84 -0.09 6.02
CA ASN A 112 14.99 -0.74 6.68
C ASN A 112 16.34 -0.07 6.33
N SER A 113 16.40 0.83 5.35
CA SER A 113 17.65 1.46 4.91
C SER A 113 17.74 2.96 5.16
N LEU A 114 16.60 3.66 5.22
CA LEU A 114 16.59 5.10 5.40
C LEU A 114 16.63 5.48 6.90
N PRO A 115 17.56 6.35 7.33
CA PRO A 115 17.77 6.65 8.74
C PRO A 115 16.53 7.12 9.51
N GLN A 116 15.62 7.84 8.85
CA GLN A 116 14.38 8.32 9.46
C GLN A 116 13.40 7.21 9.84
N PHE A 117 13.54 6.00 9.28
CA PHE A 117 12.66 4.87 9.56
C PHE A 117 13.34 3.78 10.39
N THR A 118 14.66 3.80 10.59
CA THR A 118 15.35 2.73 11.32
C THR A 118 15.43 2.94 12.84
N GLY A 119 14.99 4.10 13.35
CA GLY A 119 15.21 4.51 14.74
C GLY A 119 14.34 3.83 15.81
N ASP A 120 13.27 3.13 15.42
CA ASP A 120 12.30 2.51 16.34
C ASP A 120 12.63 1.04 16.69
N GLY A 121 13.66 0.45 16.07
CA GLY A 121 14.07 -0.93 16.30
C GLY A 121 13.16 -2.01 15.69
N ILE A 122 12.14 -1.63 14.91
CA ILE A 122 11.22 -2.58 14.26
C ILE A 122 11.73 -2.86 12.83
N GLU A 123 12.10 -4.10 12.52
CA GLU A 123 12.49 -4.45 11.15
C GLU A 123 11.25 -4.77 10.28
N ILE A 124 11.21 -4.25 9.05
CA ILE A 124 10.20 -4.64 8.08
C ILE A 124 10.59 -5.99 7.44
N MET A 125 9.95 -7.06 7.88
CA MET A 125 10.02 -8.41 7.33
C MET A 125 9.22 -8.59 6.03
N ASN A 126 9.29 -9.79 5.44
CA ASN A 126 8.52 -10.14 4.25
C ASN A 126 7.01 -10.17 4.53
N PHE A 127 6.24 -9.71 3.57
CA PHE A 127 4.78 -9.69 3.63
C PHE A 127 4.20 -11.07 3.30
N ASP A 128 3.60 -11.74 4.28
CA ASP A 128 3.01 -13.07 4.13
C ASP A 128 1.49 -12.99 3.96
N PHE A 129 1.02 -13.15 2.72
CA PHE A 129 -0.42 -13.15 2.42
C PHE A 129 -1.16 -14.32 3.09
N SER A 130 -0.51 -15.47 3.30
CA SER A 130 -1.15 -16.60 3.98
C SER A 130 -1.45 -16.25 5.44
N LYS A 131 -0.56 -15.48 6.07
CA LYS A 131 -0.72 -14.99 7.44
C LYS A 131 -1.89 -14.03 7.57
N LYS A 132 -2.16 -13.20 6.54
CA LYS A 132 -3.36 -12.35 6.48
C LYS A 132 -4.66 -13.18 6.57
N LEU A 133 -4.73 -14.32 5.89
CA LEU A 133 -5.94 -15.16 5.93
C LEU A 133 -6.11 -15.81 7.32
N LYS A 134 -5.01 -16.30 7.90
CA LYS A 134 -4.99 -16.88 9.25
C LYS A 134 -5.31 -15.88 10.34
N SER A 135 -5.10 -14.59 10.10
CA SER A 135 -5.39 -13.55 11.09
C SER A 135 -6.87 -13.25 11.26
N MET A 136 -7.77 -13.84 10.46
CA MET A 136 -9.21 -13.66 10.57
C MET A 136 -9.93 -14.88 11.15
N TYR A 137 -9.59 -16.07 10.69
CA TYR A 137 -10.39 -17.28 10.90
C TYR A 137 -9.60 -18.36 11.64
N VAL A 138 -10.32 -19.18 12.39
CA VAL A 138 -9.79 -20.44 12.91
C VAL A 138 -9.62 -21.40 11.73
N ASP A 139 -8.44 -21.98 11.60
CA ASP A 139 -8.13 -23.00 10.60
C ASP A 139 -8.20 -24.40 11.23
N SER A 140 -8.52 -25.39 10.41
CA SER A 140 -8.69 -26.79 10.83
C SER A 140 -8.00 -27.72 9.86
N ASP A 141 -6.95 -28.38 10.32
CA ASP A 141 -6.29 -29.47 9.62
C ASP A 141 -6.85 -30.81 10.12
N PHE A 142 -7.75 -31.40 9.33
CA PHE A 142 -8.41 -32.66 9.69
C PHE A 142 -7.50 -33.88 9.59
N ASP A 143 -6.46 -33.83 8.73
CA ASP A 143 -5.50 -34.92 8.58
C ASP A 143 -4.55 -34.97 9.78
N LEU A 144 -4.08 -33.80 10.23
CA LEU A 144 -3.25 -33.66 11.42
C LEU A 144 -4.04 -33.57 12.72
N LYS A 145 -5.39 -33.48 12.65
CA LYS A 145 -6.30 -33.24 13.77
C LYS A 145 -5.88 -32.03 14.61
N LYS A 146 -5.51 -30.94 13.94
CA LYS A 146 -5.05 -29.70 14.57
C LYS A 146 -5.98 -28.54 14.25
N LEU A 147 -6.17 -27.68 15.24
CA LEU A 147 -6.78 -26.37 15.08
C LEU A 147 -5.67 -25.32 15.14
N SER A 148 -5.84 -24.23 14.39
CA SER A 148 -5.00 -23.04 14.54
C SER A 148 -5.89 -21.82 14.70
N THR A 149 -5.71 -21.07 15.77
CA THR A 149 -6.44 -19.81 15.97
C THR A 149 -5.63 -18.63 15.41
N PRO A 150 -6.29 -17.50 15.12
CA PRO A 150 -5.59 -16.28 14.74
C PRO A 150 -4.49 -15.88 15.75
N SER A 151 -4.75 -16.04 17.05
CA SER A 151 -3.82 -15.66 18.12
C SER A 151 -2.57 -16.53 18.21
N GLU A 152 -2.61 -17.73 17.66
CA GLU A 152 -1.43 -18.59 17.51
C GLU A 152 -0.63 -18.24 16.25
N SER A 153 -1.25 -17.54 15.29
CA SER A 153 -0.68 -17.25 13.97
C SER A 153 -0.06 -15.86 13.87
N VAL A 154 -0.52 -14.89 14.65
CA VAL A 154 -0.06 -13.49 14.58
C VAL A 154 0.35 -13.01 15.96
N SER A 155 1.59 -12.55 16.05
CA SER A 155 2.16 -11.93 17.26
C SER A 155 2.00 -10.41 17.26
N LYS A 156 2.26 -9.77 18.41
CA LYS A 156 2.41 -8.31 18.50
C LYS A 156 3.44 -7.77 17.50
N SER A 157 4.59 -8.44 17.39
CA SER A 157 5.67 -8.03 16.48
C SER A 157 5.22 -8.09 15.01
N ASP A 158 4.37 -9.04 14.63
CA ASP A 158 3.80 -9.09 13.28
C ASP A 158 2.90 -7.88 13.01
N ALA A 159 2.07 -7.48 13.98
CA ALA A 159 1.20 -6.32 13.86
C ALA A 159 2.02 -5.01 13.78
N GLU A 160 3.02 -4.85 14.65
CA GLU A 160 3.95 -3.70 14.63
C GLU A 160 4.71 -3.62 13.30
N ASN A 161 5.18 -4.76 12.80
CA ASN A 161 5.87 -4.88 11.52
C ASN A 161 5.02 -4.35 10.34
N ILE A 162 3.77 -4.83 10.21
CA ILE A 162 2.94 -4.44 9.07
C ILE A 162 2.45 -2.99 9.19
N ILE A 163 2.14 -2.53 10.40
CA ILE A 163 1.77 -1.13 10.65
C ILE A 163 2.93 -0.20 10.30
N LYS A 164 4.16 -0.55 10.69
CA LYS A 164 5.35 0.20 10.30
C LYS A 164 5.50 0.25 8.77
N ALA A 165 5.31 -0.87 8.08
CA ALA A 165 5.39 -0.90 6.62
C ALA A 165 4.39 0.08 5.97
N VAL A 166 3.15 0.09 6.45
CA VAL A 166 2.13 1.03 5.95
C VAL A 166 2.53 2.49 6.20
N LYS A 167 3.03 2.81 7.39
CA LYS A 167 3.52 4.17 7.73
C LYS A 167 4.65 4.62 6.79
N VAL A 168 5.62 3.74 6.56
CA VAL A 168 6.72 4.01 5.63
C VAL A 168 6.18 4.23 4.23
N GLY A 169 5.30 3.37 3.73
CA GLY A 169 4.71 3.50 2.39
C GLY A 169 4.00 4.83 2.19
N LEU A 170 3.12 5.21 3.12
CA LEU A 170 2.40 6.47 3.05
C LEU A 170 3.33 7.68 3.17
N SER A 171 4.30 7.64 4.10
CA SER A 171 5.29 8.70 4.29
C SER A 171 6.14 8.92 3.04
N ARG A 172 6.62 7.85 2.40
CA ARG A 172 7.40 7.91 1.17
C ARG A 172 6.61 8.45 -0.01
N ILE A 173 5.35 8.03 -0.16
CA ILE A 173 4.46 8.56 -1.21
C ILE A 173 4.22 10.05 -1.00
N TYR A 174 4.01 10.48 0.25
CA TYR A 174 3.85 11.90 0.58
C TYR A 174 5.12 12.70 0.27
N GLU A 175 6.29 12.26 0.73
CA GLU A 175 7.57 12.94 0.47
C GLU A 175 7.81 13.10 -1.04
N VAL A 176 7.62 12.03 -1.81
CA VAL A 176 7.85 12.05 -3.26
C VAL A 176 6.83 12.95 -3.98
N THR A 177 5.54 12.79 -3.71
CA THR A 177 4.49 13.41 -4.54
C THR A 177 4.04 14.79 -4.05
N ILE A 178 4.22 15.09 -2.76
CA ILE A 178 3.79 16.35 -2.15
C ILE A 178 4.99 17.24 -1.87
N GLU A 179 5.98 16.75 -1.12
CA GLU A 179 7.12 17.59 -0.71
C GLU A 179 8.09 17.86 -1.87
N ASN A 180 8.47 16.82 -2.60
CA ASN A 180 9.35 16.92 -3.76
C ASN A 180 8.59 17.31 -5.05
N GLY A 181 7.26 17.15 -5.04
CA GLY A 181 6.40 17.45 -6.19
C GLY A 181 6.65 16.56 -7.41
N GLU A 182 7.17 15.35 -7.20
CA GLU A 182 7.41 14.38 -8.27
C GLU A 182 6.12 13.73 -8.75
N GLN A 183 6.16 13.12 -9.95
CA GLN A 183 4.99 12.44 -10.52
C GLN A 183 4.47 11.33 -9.60
N ILE A 184 3.17 11.02 -9.69
CA ILE A 184 2.56 9.91 -8.92
C ILE A 184 2.99 8.54 -9.47
N GLY A 185 2.83 7.49 -8.65
CA GLY A 185 3.18 6.12 -9.04
C GLY A 185 4.70 5.89 -9.06
N THR A 186 5.10 4.80 -9.70
CA THR A 186 6.52 4.40 -9.82
C THR A 186 7.36 5.49 -10.50
N LYS A 187 6.76 6.29 -11.41
CA LYS A 187 7.43 7.44 -12.05
C LYS A 187 8.16 8.34 -11.05
N GLY A 188 7.54 8.67 -9.91
CA GLY A 188 8.12 9.59 -8.94
C GLY A 188 9.32 9.02 -8.18
N PHE A 189 9.49 7.71 -8.18
CA PHE A 189 10.59 7.01 -7.53
C PHE A 189 11.76 6.71 -8.49
N MET A 190 11.56 6.90 -9.81
CA MET A 190 12.60 6.69 -10.82
C MET A 190 13.49 7.95 -10.89
N LYS A 191 14.80 7.77 -10.63
CA LYS A 191 15.82 8.82 -10.79
C LYS A 191 16.57 8.64 -12.11
#